data_AF-A0A7X6P1G0-F1
#
_entry.id   AF-A0A7X6P1G0-F1
#
_cell.length_a   1.000
_cell.length_b   1.000
_cell.length_c   1.000
_cell.angle_alpha   90.00
_cell.angle_beta   90.00
_cell.angle_gamma   90.00
#
_symmetry.space_group_name_H-M   'P 1'
#
loop_
_entity.id
_entity.type
_entity.pdbx_description
1 polymer ?
#
loop_
_entity_poly.entity_id
_entity_poly.type
_entity_poly.pdbx_seq_one_letter_code
_entity_poly.pdbx_strand_id
1 'polypeptide(L)'
;MAKITFNLEDGTAQTIDAEDGEFLMQEAVNNSVPGIDGDCGGVASCATCHVYVEPEWLAATGERTEMEEAMLDGTFGVEPNSRLC
;
A
#
# COMPACT_ATOMS: atom_id res chain seq x y z
N MET A 1 -6.91 2.35 16.15
CA MET A 1 -7.60 2.78 14.92
C MET A 1 -6.89 4.00 14.40
N ALA A 2 -6.25 3.86 13.25
CA ALA A 2 -5.57 4.92 12.54
C ALA A 2 -6.42 5.38 11.36
N LYS A 3 -6.43 6.69 11.07
CA LYS A 3 -7.04 7.20 9.84
C LYS A 3 -6.03 7.13 8.72
N ILE A 4 -6.38 6.43 7.64
CA ILE A 4 -5.55 6.34 6.45
C ILE A 4 -6.30 6.94 5.28
N THR A 5 -5.62 7.82 4.53
CA THR A 5 -6.18 8.45 3.34
C THR A 5 -5.45 7.93 2.11
N PHE A 6 -6.21 7.36 1.18
CA PHE A 6 -5.74 6.93 -0.12
C PHE A 6 -6.06 8.01 -1.15
N ASN A 7 -5.02 8.53 -1.79
CA ASN A 7 -5.17 9.43 -2.94
C ASN A 7 -5.31 8.56 -4.19
N LEU A 8 -6.45 8.66 -4.88
CA LEU A 8 -6.80 7.83 -6.02
C LEU A 8 -6.31 8.45 -7.32
N GLU A 9 -6.18 7.62 -8.36
CA GLU A 9 -5.69 8.04 -9.68
C GLU A 9 -6.59 9.11 -10.34
N ASP A 10 -7.89 9.11 -10.03
CA ASP A 10 -8.84 10.11 -10.52
C ASP A 10 -8.72 11.49 -9.82
N GLY A 11 -7.78 11.62 -8.88
CA GLY A 11 -7.53 12.83 -8.09
C GLY A 11 -8.44 13.00 -6.88
N THR A 12 -9.35 12.05 -6.62
CA THR A 12 -10.13 12.02 -5.38
C THR A 12 -9.36 11.34 -4.25
N ALA A 13 -9.90 11.41 -3.04
CA ALA A 13 -9.31 10.76 -1.88
C ALA A 13 -10.37 10.00 -1.10
N GLN A 14 -9.99 8.82 -0.59
CA GLN A 14 -10.82 7.99 0.28
C GLN A 14 -10.11 7.80 1.61
N THR A 15 -10.76 8.22 2.70
CA THR A 15 -10.26 7.98 4.06
C THR A 15 -11.00 6.80 4.69
N ILE A 16 -10.24 5.90 5.31
CA ILE A 16 -10.74 4.76 6.07
C ILE A 16 -10.25 4.84 7.52
N ASP A 17 -10.99 4.20 8.43
CA ASP A 17 -10.51 3.90 9.77
C ASP A 17 -9.90 2.48 9.74
N ALA A 18 -8.58 2.39 9.84
CA ALA A 18 -7.83 1.14 9.82
C ALA A 18 -7.57 0.62 11.24
N GLU A 19 -7.70 -0.69 11.44
CA GLU A 19 -7.37 -1.32 12.71
C GLU A 19 -5.85 -1.41 12.96
N ASP A 20 -5.43 -1.21 14.21
CA ASP A 20 -4.00 -1.25 14.53
C ASP A 20 -3.54 -2.71 14.58
N GLY A 21 -2.41 -3.01 13.92
CA GLY A 21 -1.83 -4.36 13.88
C GLY A 21 -2.26 -5.21 12.68
N GLU A 22 -3.16 -4.70 11.85
CA GLU A 22 -3.54 -5.30 10.56
C GLU A 22 -2.66 -4.76 9.40
N PHE A 23 -2.62 -5.51 8.30
CA PHE A 23 -1.94 -5.08 7.07
C PHE A 23 -2.78 -4.02 6.34
N LEU A 24 -2.15 -2.95 5.87
CA LEU A 24 -2.87 -1.83 5.28
C LEU A 24 -3.55 -2.21 3.96
N MET A 25 -2.98 -3.11 3.17
CA MET A 25 -3.65 -3.68 1.99
C MET A 25 -4.97 -4.38 2.36
N GLN A 26 -5.00 -5.15 3.45
CA GLN A 26 -6.22 -5.86 3.84
C GLN A 26 -7.32 -4.86 4.22
N GLU A 27 -6.96 -3.81 4.94
CA GLU A 27 -7.87 -2.72 5.28
C GLU A 27 -8.37 -1.97 4.04
N ALA A 28 -7.49 -1.75 3.05
CA ALA A 28 -7.85 -1.14 1.77
C ALA A 28 -8.88 -2.01 1.00
N VAL A 29 -8.64 -3.32 0.90
CA VAL A 29 -9.56 -4.27 0.23
C VAL A 29 -10.89 -4.36 0.96
N ASN A 30 -10.87 -4.48 2.29
CA ASN A 30 -12.09 -4.55 3.13
C ASN A 30 -12.97 -3.29 2.97
N ASN A 31 -12.34 -2.14 2.76
CA ASN A 31 -13.01 -0.86 2.55
C ASN A 31 -13.21 -0.51 1.05
N SER A 32 -12.96 -1.46 0.14
CA SER A 32 -13.13 -1.31 -1.31
C SER A 32 -12.40 -0.09 -1.89
N VAL A 33 -11.18 0.18 -1.43
CA VAL A 33 -10.32 1.25 -1.96
C VAL A 33 -9.97 0.93 -3.42
N PRO A 34 -10.32 1.80 -4.39
CA PRO A 34 -10.00 1.56 -5.80
C PRO A 34 -8.50 1.49 -6.07
N GLY A 35 -8.08 0.57 -6.93
CA GLY A 35 -6.69 0.40 -7.36
C GLY A 35 -5.83 -0.47 -6.43
N ILE A 36 -6.39 -0.98 -5.33
CA ILE A 36 -5.73 -1.96 -4.45
C ILE A 36 -6.48 -3.28 -4.55
N ASP A 37 -5.94 -4.22 -5.33
CA ASP A 37 -6.59 -5.52 -5.56
C ASP A 37 -6.19 -6.56 -4.51
N GLY A 38 -4.92 -6.57 -4.11
CA GLY A 38 -4.43 -7.49 -3.07
C GLY A 38 -4.48 -8.97 -3.45
N ASP A 39 -4.30 -9.31 -4.74
CA ASP A 39 -4.51 -10.65 -5.32
C ASP A 39 -3.86 -11.82 -4.57
N CYS A 40 -2.66 -11.61 -4.00
CA CYS A 40 -1.95 -12.66 -3.27
C CYS A 40 -2.37 -12.79 -1.80
N GLY A 41 -3.26 -11.92 -1.30
CA GLY A 41 -3.69 -11.90 0.10
C GLY A 41 -2.59 -11.45 1.06
N GLY A 42 -1.66 -10.58 0.64
CA GLY A 42 -0.66 -9.97 1.52
C GLY A 42 0.59 -10.82 1.78
N VAL A 43 0.81 -11.88 1.00
CA VAL A 43 2.00 -12.75 1.13
C VAL A 43 3.17 -12.30 0.25
N ALA A 44 3.16 -11.05 -0.21
CA ALA A 44 4.08 -10.42 -1.16
C ALA A 44 4.54 -11.35 -2.31
N SER A 45 3.55 -11.97 -2.97
CA SER A 45 3.73 -12.77 -4.18
C SER A 45 3.15 -12.09 -5.44
N CYS A 46 2.66 -10.86 -5.29
CA CYS A 46 2.25 -9.96 -6.37
C CYS A 46 2.60 -8.51 -5.97
N ALA A 47 2.29 -7.54 -6.83
CA ALA A 47 2.48 -6.11 -6.56
C ALA A 47 1.19 -5.28 -6.76
N THR A 48 0.01 -5.90 -6.71
CA THR A 48 -1.28 -5.22 -6.93
C THR A 48 -1.76 -4.39 -5.74
N CYS A 49 -0.97 -4.31 -4.68
CA CYS A 49 -1.12 -3.36 -3.56
C CYS A 49 -0.02 -2.30 -3.52
N HIS A 50 0.64 -2.07 -4.66
CA HIS A 50 1.66 -1.03 -4.79
C HIS A 50 1.04 0.35 -4.57
N VAL A 51 1.59 1.08 -3.60
CA VAL A 51 1.24 2.47 -3.29
C VAL A 51 2.48 3.36 -3.25
N TYR A 52 2.28 4.66 -3.39
CA TYR A 52 3.28 5.68 -3.08
C TYR A 52 2.97 6.28 -1.71
N VAL A 53 3.96 6.25 -0.82
CA VAL A 53 3.80 6.82 0.52
C VAL A 53 4.23 8.28 0.51
N GLU A 54 3.40 9.16 1.07
CA GLU A 54 3.74 10.57 1.24
C GLU A 54 5.03 10.74 2.07
N PRO A 55 5.92 11.70 1.74
CA PRO A 55 7.23 11.82 2.39
C PRO A 55 7.18 11.94 3.91
N GLU A 56 6.14 12.56 4.46
CA GLU A 56 5.92 12.71 5.89
C GLU A 56 5.62 11.38 6.62
N TRP A 57 5.13 10.36 5.91
CA TRP A 57 4.77 9.04 6.46
C TRP A 57 5.77 7.93 6.10
N LEU A 58 6.66 8.17 5.14
CA LEU A 58 7.59 7.14 4.64
C LEU A 58 8.43 6.53 5.77
N ALA A 59 8.93 7.35 6.70
CA ALA A 59 9.70 6.84 7.84
C ALA A 59 8.87 5.93 8.77
N ALA A 60 7.56 6.17 8.90
CA ALA A 60 6.67 5.34 9.73
C ALA A 60 6.44 3.95 9.13
N THR A 61 6.59 3.81 7.81
CA THR A 61 6.46 2.53 7.13
C THR A 61 7.70 1.63 7.29
N GLY A 62 8.83 2.17 7.75
CA GLY A 62 10.10 1.42 7.84
C GLY A 62 10.81 1.29 6.50
N GLU A 63 11.70 0.31 6.36
CA GLU A 63 12.37 -0.01 5.09
C GLU A 63 11.67 -1.14 4.35
N ARG A 64 11.92 -1.28 3.05
CA ARG A 64 11.44 -2.42 2.28
C ARG A 64 12.12 -3.69 2.76
N THR A 65 11.37 -4.78 2.79
CA THR A 65 11.95 -6.11 3.00
C THR A 65 12.54 -6.65 1.70
N GLU A 66 13.45 -7.62 1.76
CA GLU A 66 13.99 -8.27 0.54
C GLU A 66 12.88 -8.86 -0.35
N MET A 67 11.80 -9.36 0.26
CA MET A 67 10.66 -9.91 -0.47
C MET A 67 9.85 -8.80 -1.16
N GLU A 68 9.67 -7.67 -0.48
CA GLU A 68 9.01 -6.49 -1.05
C GLU A 68 9.84 -5.90 -2.21
N GLU A 69 11.15 -5.77 -2.04
CA GLU A 69 12.06 -5.30 -3.09
C GLU A 69 12.01 -6.21 -4.32
N ALA A 70 12.06 -7.54 -4.12
CA ALA A 70 11.99 -8.49 -5.23
C ALA A 70 10.68 -8.39 -6.04
N MET A 71 9.56 -8.07 -5.39
CA MET A 71 8.29 -7.83 -6.10
C MET A 71 8.26 -6.48 -6.80
N LEU A 72 8.81 -5.43 -6.17
CA LEU A 72 8.85 -4.10 -6.75
C LEU A 72 9.82 -4.00 -7.93
N ASP A 73 10.93 -4.73 -7.96
CA ASP A 73 11.92 -4.69 -9.07
C ASP A 73 11.31 -5.03 -10.44
N GLY A 74 10.27 -5.86 -10.48
CA GLY A 74 9.54 -6.21 -11.70
C GLY A 74 8.32 -5.33 -11.99
N THR A 75 8.03 -4.34 -11.15
CA THR A 75 6.80 -3.55 -11.18
C THR A 75 6.99 -2.23 -11.93
N PHE A 76 5.98 -1.81 -12.69
CA PHE A 76 6.02 -0.54 -13.40
C PHE A 76 5.83 0.64 -12.45
N GLY A 77 6.54 1.76 -12.69
CA GLY A 77 6.33 2.99 -11.93
C GLY A 77 6.89 2.97 -10.51
N VAL A 78 7.87 2.12 -10.20
CA VAL A 78 8.46 2.08 -8.86
C VAL A 78 9.30 3.34 -8.60
N GLU A 79 9.00 4.02 -7.49
CA GLU A 79 9.68 5.21 -7.00
C GLU A 79 10.32 4.92 -5.63
N PRO A 80 11.21 5.79 -5.12
CA PRO A 80 11.85 5.58 -3.80
C PRO A 80 10.87 5.45 -2.63
N ASN A 81 9.67 6.02 -2.75
CA ASN A 81 8.60 5.94 -1.75
C ASN A 81 7.53 4.87 -2.06
N SER A 82 7.75 4.01 -3.07
CA SER A 82 6.86 2.88 -3.33
C SER A 82 6.90 1.86 -2.20
N ARG A 83 5.73 1.33 -1.83
CA ARG A 83 5.58 0.23 -0.88
C ARG A 83 4.51 -0.75 -1.33
N LEU A 84 4.59 -1.98 -0.83
CA LEU A 84 3.45 -2.90 -0.79
C LEU A 84 2.75 -2.69 0.56
N CYS A 85 1.55 -2.13 0.55
CA CYS A 85 0.82 -1.81 1.77
C CYS A 85 0.24 -3.05 2.48
#